data_AF-A0AAV2L8R7-F1
#
_entry.id   AF-A0AAV2L8R7-F1
#
_cell.length_a   1.000
_cell.length_b   1.000
_cell.length_c   1.000
_cell.angle_alpha   90.00
_cell.angle_beta   90.00
_cell.angle_gamma   90.00
#
_symmetry.space_group_name_H-M   'P 1'
#
loop_
_entity.id
_entity.type
_entity.pdbx_description
1 polymer ?
#
loop_
_entity_poly.entity_id
_entity_poly.type
_entity_poly.pdbx_seq_one_letter_code
_entity_poly.pdbx_strand_id
1 'polypeptide(L)'
;MGIYEDVTNCTFQVALHVGCFWPNAVVDAFFGDVHRVYFHDCAQTGRLLHEPPVHVLAPFIGIPVLVTLLMTALVVWRSQRTQGVL
;
A
#
# COMPACT_ATOMS: atom_id res chain seq x y z
N MET A 1 0.06 10.28 18.31
CA MET A 1 0.67 10.82 17.07
C MET A 1 0.61 12.33 17.19
N GLY A 2 1.71 13.02 17.47
CA GLY A 2 1.70 14.49 17.63
C GLY A 2 3.10 15.08 17.62
N ILE A 3 4.08 14.40 18.22
CA ILE A 3 5.46 14.89 18.33
C ILE A 3 6.09 15.21 16.96
N TYR A 4 5.89 14.37 15.94
CA TYR A 4 6.45 14.65 14.60
C TYR A 4 5.76 15.85 13.93
N GLU A 5 4.46 16.04 14.17
CA GLU A 5 3.70 17.21 13.72
C GLU A 5 4.17 18.48 14.46
N ASP A 6 4.40 18.39 15.76
CA ASP A 6 4.93 19.48 16.58
C ASP A 6 6.33 19.91 16.09
N VAL A 7 7.21 18.95 15.79
CA VAL A 7 8.54 19.24 15.21
C VAL A 7 8.40 19.87 13.83
N THR A 8 7.48 19.37 12.99
CA THR A 8 7.21 19.94 11.67
C THR A 8 6.75 21.41 11.79
N ASN A 9 5.78 21.68 12.66
CA ASN A 9 5.30 23.04 12.92
C ASN A 9 6.40 23.93 13.51
N CYS A 10 7.23 23.40 14.42
CA CYS A 10 8.38 24.12 14.96
C CYS A 10 9.36 24.55 13.84
N THR A 11 9.73 23.64 12.94
CA THR A 11 10.63 23.99 11.81
C THR A 11 10.00 25.01 10.86
N PHE A 12 8.67 24.93 10.65
CA PHE A 12 7.93 25.91 9.87
C PHE A 12 7.97 27.30 10.51
N GLN A 13 7.70 27.41 11.82
CA GLN A 13 7.76 28.67 12.56
C GLN A 13 9.18 29.24 12.56
N VAL A 14 10.21 28.41 12.72
CA VAL A 14 11.61 28.85 12.65
C VAL A 14 11.93 29.41 11.28
N ALA A 15 11.53 28.73 10.19
CA ALA A 15 11.75 29.21 8.83
C ALA A 15 11.08 30.57 8.58
N LEU A 16 9.83 30.75 9.02
CA LEU A 16 9.14 32.03 8.97
C LEU A 16 9.87 33.12 9.78
N HIS A 17 10.34 32.79 10.98
CA HIS A 17 11.03 33.73 11.86
C HIS A 17 12.35 34.25 11.26
N VAL A 18 13.09 33.38 10.57
CA VAL A 18 14.35 33.74 9.89
C VAL A 18 14.14 34.23 8.45
N GLY A 19 12.88 34.41 8.01
CA GLY A 19 12.55 34.92 6.67
C GLY A 19 12.88 33.95 5.53
N CYS A 20 12.99 32.65 5.82
CA CYS A 20 13.27 31.61 4.83
C CYS A 20 11.99 30.89 4.40
N PHE A 21 11.97 30.42 3.15
CA PHE A 21 10.88 29.59 2.65
C PHE A 21 10.92 28.19 3.31
N TRP A 22 9.75 27.62 3.59
CA TRP A 22 9.60 26.24 4.09
C TRP A 22 8.77 25.44 3.08
N PRO A 23 9.19 24.22 2.69
CA PRO A 23 10.44 23.55 3.05
C PRO A 23 11.66 24.08 2.27
N ASN A 24 12.87 23.75 2.73
CA ASN A 24 14.13 24.08 2.08
C ASN A 24 15.22 23.02 2.39
N ALA A 25 16.38 23.11 1.75
CA ALA A 25 17.46 22.13 1.88
C ALA A 25 17.97 21.90 3.31
N VAL A 26 17.87 22.90 4.20
CA VAL A 26 18.26 22.76 5.61
C VAL A 26 17.24 21.88 6.36
N VAL A 27 15.95 22.10 6.10
CA VAL A 27 14.86 21.30 6.67
C VAL A 27 14.90 19.87 6.15
N ASP A 28 15.20 19.67 4.87
CA ASP A 28 15.33 18.34 4.27
C ASP A 28 16.49 17.55 4.89
N ALA A 29 17.65 18.18 5.08
CA ALA A 29 18.79 17.56 5.76
C ALA A 29 18.47 17.22 7.23
N PHE A 30 17.83 18.14 7.95
CA PHE A 30 17.40 17.93 9.33
C PHE A 30 16.46 16.73 9.46
N PHE A 31 15.40 16.65 8.65
CA PHE A 31 14.49 15.51 8.69
C PHE A 31 15.15 14.22 8.19
N GLY A 32 16.08 14.30 7.23
CA GLY A 32 16.91 13.17 6.82
C GLY A 32 17.68 12.55 7.99
N ASP A 33 18.31 13.37 8.82
CA ASP A 33 19.03 12.92 10.01
C ASP A 33 18.07 12.38 11.10
N VAL A 34 16.93 13.04 11.31
CA VAL A 34 15.89 12.53 12.24
C VAL A 34 15.41 11.14 11.82
N HIS A 35 15.16 10.93 10.53
CA HIS A 35 14.79 9.61 9.98
C HIS A 35 15.91 8.59 10.14
N ARG A 36 17.16 8.98 9.90
CA ARG A 36 18.33 8.13 10.08
C ARG A 36 18.57 7.74 11.55
N VAL A 37 18.26 8.60 12.51
CA VAL A 37 18.52 8.31 13.94
C VAL A 37 17.35 7.57 14.57
N TYR A 38 16.13 8.11 14.42
CA TYR A 38 14.97 7.62 15.16
C TYR A 38 14.16 6.56 14.40
N PHE A 39 14.25 6.54 13.08
CA PHE A 39 13.42 5.69 12.22
C PHE A 39 14.22 4.69 11.37
N HIS A 40 15.50 4.44 11.69
CA HIS A 40 16.37 3.56 10.91
C HIS A 40 15.88 2.12 10.77
N ASP A 41 15.20 1.60 11.80
CA ASP A 41 14.64 0.25 11.80
C ASP A 41 13.17 0.19 11.34
N CYS A 42 12.60 1.33 10.93
CA CYS A 42 11.21 1.35 10.46
C CYS A 42 11.12 0.82 9.03
N ALA A 43 10.16 -0.09 8.80
CA ALA A 43 9.87 -0.60 7.46
C ALA A 43 9.42 0.53 6.51
N GLN A 44 10.13 0.69 5.40
CA GLN A 44 9.94 1.79 4.45
C GLN A 44 8.57 1.77 3.75
N THR A 45 7.96 0.59 3.65
CA THR A 45 6.73 0.34 2.88
C THR A 45 5.51 0.02 3.75
N GLY A 46 5.66 -0.03 5.08
CA GLY A 46 4.60 -0.53 5.97
C GLY A 46 3.43 0.42 6.23
N ARG A 47 3.54 1.71 5.89
CA ARG A 47 2.50 2.73 6.14
C ARG A 47 1.78 3.23 4.88
N LEU A 48 2.33 2.95 3.70
CA LEU A 48 1.70 3.39 2.45
C LEU A 48 0.70 2.33 2.03
N LEU A 49 -0.56 2.71 1.82
CA LEU A 49 -1.54 1.83 1.22
C LEU A 49 -1.04 1.49 -0.20
N HIS A 50 -0.56 0.27 -0.39
CA HIS A 50 -0.01 -0.20 -1.66
C HIS A 50 -0.66 -1.54 -2.01
N GLU A 51 -0.85 -1.76 -3.31
CA GLU A 51 -1.31 -3.05 -3.81
C GLU A 51 -0.34 -4.15 -3.37
N PRO A 52 -0.84 -5.34 -3.01
CA PRO A 52 0.03 -6.46 -2.70
C PRO A 52 0.87 -6.82 -3.95
N PRO A 53 2.06 -7.41 -3.76
CA PRO A 53 2.89 -7.86 -4.88
C PRO A 53 2.11 -8.74 -5.87
N VAL A 54 2.41 -8.63 -7.17
CA VAL A 54 1.69 -9.36 -8.25
C VAL A 54 1.61 -10.87 -8.01
N HIS A 55 2.65 -11.46 -7.42
CA HIS A 55 2.67 -12.90 -7.10
C HIS A 55 1.66 -13.30 -6.02
N VAL A 56 1.18 -12.37 -5.20
CA VAL A 56 0.08 -12.56 -4.25
C VAL A 56 -1.26 -12.22 -4.90
N LEU A 57 -1.33 -11.10 -5.64
CA LEU A 57 -2.57 -10.63 -6.25
C LEU A 57 -3.08 -11.56 -7.36
N ALA A 58 -2.20 -12.05 -8.22
CA ALA A 58 -2.57 -12.85 -9.39
C ALA A 58 -3.25 -14.19 -9.04
N PRO A 59 -2.76 -14.99 -8.06
CA PRO A 59 -3.47 -16.18 -7.60
C PRO A 59 -4.86 -15.88 -7.02
N PHE A 60 -4.98 -14.79 -6.26
CA PHE A 60 -6.25 -14.37 -5.65
C PHE A 60 -7.32 -14.05 -6.69
N ILE A 61 -6.93 -13.55 -7.86
CA ILE A 61 -7.86 -13.28 -8.98
C ILE A 61 -8.06 -14.55 -9.82
N GLY A 62 -6.97 -15.28 -10.13
CA GLY A 62 -6.99 -16.43 -11.02
C GLY A 62 -7.79 -17.62 -10.47
N ILE A 63 -7.63 -17.93 -9.17
CA ILE A 63 -8.28 -19.09 -8.56
C ILE A 63 -9.82 -18.98 -8.62
N PRO A 64 -10.46 -17.88 -8.19
CA PRO A 64 -11.92 -17.72 -8.32
C PRO A 64 -12.42 -17.82 -9.75
N VAL A 65 -11.71 -17.23 -10.72
CA VAL A 65 -12.07 -17.33 -12.14
C VAL A 65 -12.03 -18.78 -12.62
N LEU A 66 -10.96 -19.51 -12.30
CA LEU A 66 -10.85 -20.93 -12.65
C LEU A 66 -11.96 -21.76 -12.00
N VAL A 67 -12.26 -21.53 -10.72
CA VAL A 67 -13.34 -22.22 -10.00
C VAL A 67 -14.70 -21.96 -10.68
N THR A 68 -15.01 -20.71 -11.03
CA THR A 68 -16.28 -20.41 -11.71
C THR A 68 -16.39 -21.08 -13.08
N LEU A 69 -15.30 -21.13 -13.86
CA LEU A 69 -15.26 -21.83 -15.15
C LEU A 69 -15.44 -23.34 -14.99
N LEU A 70 -14.80 -23.94 -13.98
CA LEU A 70 -14.93 -25.36 -13.69
C LEU A 70 -16.35 -25.70 -13.25
N MET A 71 -16.93 -24.92 -12.34
CA MET A 71 -18.30 -25.14 -11.87
C MET A 71 -19.33 -25.00 -12.99
N THR A 72 -19.18 -24.00 -13.87
CA THR A 72 -20.08 -23.83 -15.03
C THR A 72 -19.94 -24.99 -16.01
N ALA A 73 -18.72 -25.43 -16.33
CA ALA A 73 -18.49 -26.60 -17.17
C ALA A 73 -19.09 -27.89 -16.56
N LEU A 74 -18.93 -28.10 -15.26
CA LEU A 74 -19.53 -29.24 -14.54
C LEU A 74 -21.05 -29.19 -14.60
N VAL A 75 -21.67 -28.04 -14.40
CA VAL A 75 -23.13 -27.88 -14.49
C VAL A 75 -23.63 -28.18 -15.89
N VAL A 76 -22.98 -27.64 -16.93
CA VAL A 76 -23.33 -27.90 -18.34
C VAL A 76 -23.20 -29.38 -18.67
N TRP A 77 -22.11 -30.02 -18.25
CA TRP A 77 -21.90 -31.44 -18.48
C TRP A 77 -22.95 -32.31 -17.79
N ARG A 78 -23.30 -32.00 -16.54
CA ARG A 78 -24.35 -32.72 -15.80
C ARG A 78 -25.73 -32.49 -16.42
N SER A 79 -26.04 -31.27 -16.86
CA SER A 79 -27.31 -30.95 -17.51
C SER A 79 -27.49 -31.72 -18.82
N GLN A 80 -26.46 -31.77 -19.68
CA GLN A 80 -26.50 -32.54 -20.92
C GLN A 80 -26.63 -34.06 -20.67
N ARG A 81 -25.91 -34.60 -19.68
CA ARG A 81 -26.05 -36.01 -19.25
C ARG A 81 -27.47 -36.33 -18.79
N THR A 82 -28.11 -35.43 -18.03
CA THR A 82 -29.48 -35.65 -17.55
C THR A 82 -30.51 -35.56 -18.68
N GLN A 83 -30.35 -34.64 -19.64
CA GLN A 83 -31.25 -34.56 -20.81
C GLN A 83 -31.09 -35.73 -21.79
N GLY A 84 -29.90 -36.31 -21.93
CA GLY A 84 -29.69 -37.49 -22.78
C GLY A 84 -30.15 -38.82 -22.16
N VAL A 85 -30.63 -38.81 -20.92
CA VAL A 85 -31.13 -39.99 -20.17
C VAL A 85 -32.66 -39.98 -20.04
N LEU A 86 -33.32 -38.84 -20.32
CA LEU A 86 -34.79 -38.69 -20.44
C LEU A 86 -35.22 -38.84 -21.89
#